data_AF-A0A4U9UAA5-F1
#
_entry.id   AF-A0A4U9UAA5-F1
#
_cell.length_a   1.000
_cell.length_b   1.000
_cell.length_c   1.000
_cell.angle_alpha   90.00
_cell.angle_beta   90.00
_cell.angle_gamma   90.00
#
_symmetry.space_group_name_H-M   'P 1'
#
loop_
_entity.id
_entity.type
_entity.pdbx_description
1 polymer ?
#
loop_
_entity_poly.entity_id
_entity_poly.type
_entity_poly.pdbx_seq_one_letter_code
_entity_poly.pdbx_strand_id
1 'polypeptide(L)'
;MTQVQSGILLEHCRFGIFMEAMVQGEFVDLRQGCKQFCQVLGELQQQFPDAHLGAVIAFGSDVWHDLSNGQGAKRAETFRTTGQGLAPATQRDMLIHIQSLRHDVNFTLAQAALAAFGNTIRIEEETHGFRWVEERDLSGFIDGTENPQGEQRPEVAVIGRW
;
A
#
# COMPACT_ATOMS: atom_id res chain seq x y z
N MET A 1 19.28 -5.01 -9.55
CA MET A 1 18.01 -4.85 -10.30
C MET A 1 16.98 -4.28 -9.34
N THR A 2 16.12 -3.36 -9.78
CA THR A 2 15.02 -2.84 -8.94
C THR A 2 13.92 -3.87 -8.86
N GLN A 3 13.56 -4.30 -7.65
CA GLN A 3 12.46 -5.24 -7.41
C GLN A 3 11.20 -4.45 -7.05
N VAL A 4 10.07 -4.84 -7.64
CA VAL A 4 8.76 -4.26 -7.30
C VAL A 4 8.34 -4.70 -5.89
N GLN A 5 7.66 -3.81 -5.15
CA GLN A 5 7.09 -4.18 -3.85
C GLN A 5 6.06 -5.30 -4.03
N SER A 6 6.05 -6.28 -3.11
CA SER A 6 5.32 -7.54 -3.28
C SER A 6 3.82 -7.34 -3.42
N GLY A 7 3.25 -6.29 -2.83
CA GLY A 7 1.82 -6.02 -2.87
C GLY A 7 1.28 -5.37 -4.14
N ILE A 8 2.11 -5.04 -5.15
CA ILE A 8 1.64 -4.37 -6.38
C ILE A 8 1.00 -5.35 -7.36
N LEU A 9 1.59 -6.54 -7.53
CA LEU A 9 1.24 -7.45 -8.61
C LEU A 9 0.37 -8.64 -8.17
N LEU A 10 0.08 -8.78 -6.87
CA LEU A 10 -0.77 -9.87 -6.37
C LEU A 10 -2.14 -9.86 -7.03
N GLU A 11 -2.70 -11.04 -7.18
CA GLU A 11 -4.01 -11.29 -7.76
C GLU A 11 -4.89 -12.04 -6.77
N HIS A 12 -6.19 -11.85 -6.91
CA HIS A 12 -7.22 -12.58 -6.17
C HIS A 12 -7.07 -12.68 -4.64
N CYS A 13 -6.41 -11.71 -4.00
CA CYS A 13 -6.33 -11.64 -2.54
C CYS A 13 -7.73 -11.46 -1.92
N ARG A 14 -7.95 -12.11 -0.78
CA ARG A 14 -9.26 -12.13 -0.11
C ARG A 14 -9.42 -11.03 0.92
N PHE A 15 -8.32 -10.57 1.49
CA PHE A 15 -8.33 -9.58 2.57
C PHE A 15 -7.29 -8.50 2.29
N GLY A 16 -7.65 -7.27 2.63
CA GLY A 16 -6.78 -6.10 2.57
C GLY A 16 -6.84 -5.31 3.87
N ILE A 17 -5.74 -4.68 4.26
CA ILE A 17 -5.69 -3.64 5.28
C ILE A 17 -5.02 -2.43 4.65
N PHE A 18 -5.69 -1.28 4.75
CA PHE A 18 -5.21 0.01 4.29
C PHE A 18 -5.03 0.90 5.51
N MET A 19 -3.81 1.38 5.74
CA MET A 19 -3.51 2.34 6.80
C MET A 19 -3.00 3.62 6.17
N GLU A 20 -3.70 4.70 6.45
CA GLU A 20 -3.37 6.03 5.98
C GLU A 20 -2.87 6.89 7.14
N ALA A 21 -1.74 7.57 6.95
CA ALA A 21 -1.06 8.23 8.05
C ALA A 21 -0.47 9.59 7.68
N MET A 22 -0.35 10.45 8.70
CA MET A 22 0.46 11.67 8.65
C MET A 22 1.83 11.39 9.27
N VAL A 23 2.89 11.98 8.71
CA VAL A 23 4.24 11.91 9.28
C VAL A 23 4.40 13.06 10.28
N GLN A 24 4.89 12.74 11.47
CA GLN A 24 5.09 13.73 12.56
C GLN A 24 6.47 13.63 13.23
N GLY A 25 7.26 12.61 12.88
CA GLY A 25 8.64 12.44 13.36
C GLY A 25 9.68 12.73 12.28
N GLU A 26 10.93 12.41 12.60
CA GLU A 26 12.06 12.66 11.71
C GLU A 26 12.11 11.66 10.54
N PHE A 27 12.57 12.10 9.37
CA PHE A 27 12.69 11.22 8.21
C PHE A 27 13.70 10.10 8.39
N VAL A 28 14.67 10.24 9.30
CA VAL A 28 15.59 9.14 9.64
C VAL A 28 14.84 7.96 10.25
N ASP A 29 13.89 8.23 11.14
CA ASP A 29 13.06 7.21 11.79
C ASP A 29 12.06 6.62 10.79
N LEU A 30 11.50 7.45 9.90
CA LEU A 30 10.61 6.97 8.84
C LEU A 30 11.31 5.96 7.92
N ARG A 31 12.56 6.27 7.52
CA ARG A 31 13.39 5.35 6.72
C ARG A 31 13.71 4.07 7.48
N GLN A 32 13.97 4.16 8.79
CA GLN A 32 14.24 2.99 9.61
C GLN A 32 12.99 2.11 9.77
N GLY A 33 11.82 2.73 10.00
CA GLY A 33 10.53 2.03 10.05
C GLY A 33 10.21 1.29 8.75
N CYS A 34 10.50 1.90 7.59
CA CYS A 34 10.35 1.22 6.30
C CYS A 34 11.22 -0.04 6.18
N LYS A 35 12.48 0.03 6.62
CA LYS A 35 13.38 -1.13 6.59
C LYS A 35 12.88 -2.24 7.51
N GLN A 36 12.47 -1.89 8.73
CA GLN A 36 11.94 -2.83 9.71
C GLN A 36 10.66 -3.49 9.21
N PHE A 37 9.74 -2.71 8.62
CA PHE A 37 8.52 -3.24 8.01
C PHE A 37 8.82 -4.24 6.89
N CYS A 38 9.72 -3.89 5.96
CA CYS A 38 10.12 -4.79 4.87
C CYS A 38 10.77 -6.07 5.38
N GLN A 39 11.54 -6.00 6.47
CA GLN A 39 12.12 -7.19 7.09
C GLN A 39 11.03 -8.11 7.63
N VAL A 40 10.11 -7.61 8.44
CA VAL A 40 9.03 -8.42 9.04
C VAL A 40 8.08 -8.96 7.96
N LEU A 41 7.80 -8.19 6.91
CA LEU A 41 7.07 -8.68 5.74
C LEU A 41 7.76 -9.92 5.14
N GLY A 42 9.08 -9.86 4.92
CA GLY A 42 9.84 -10.99 4.37
C GLY A 42 9.83 -12.21 5.29
N GLU A 43 9.94 -12.01 6.61
CA GLU A 43 9.85 -13.08 7.60
C GLU A 43 8.47 -13.74 7.58
N LEU A 44 7.38 -12.96 7.56
CA LEU A 44 6.01 -13.48 7.49
C LEU A 44 5.72 -14.18 6.16
N GLN A 45 6.26 -13.69 5.04
CA GLN A 45 6.17 -14.37 3.74
C GLN A 45 6.85 -15.74 3.76
N GLN A 46 8.01 -15.86 4.42
CA GLN A 46 8.71 -17.13 4.57
C GLN A 46 7.99 -18.08 5.54
N GLN A 47 7.44 -17.54 6.62
CA GLN A 47 6.73 -18.31 7.64
C GLN A 47 5.36 -18.81 7.14
N PHE A 48 4.67 -18.02 6.31
CA PHE A 48 3.34 -18.30 5.81
C PHE A 48 3.30 -18.22 4.26
N PRO A 49 3.99 -19.13 3.55
CA PRO A 49 4.07 -19.08 2.08
C PRO A 49 2.69 -19.19 1.42
N ASP A 50 1.77 -19.97 2.02
CA ASP A 50 0.41 -20.17 1.51
C ASP A 50 -0.52 -18.97 1.77
N ALA A 51 -0.09 -17.97 2.55
CA ALA A 51 -0.88 -16.77 2.77
C ALA A 51 -0.94 -15.89 1.52
N HIS A 52 0.00 -16.03 0.59
CA HIS A 52 0.15 -15.14 -0.57
C HIS A 52 0.24 -13.66 -0.14
N LEU A 53 1.02 -13.40 0.92
CA LEU A 53 1.15 -12.10 1.56
C LEU A 53 1.96 -11.13 0.69
N GLY A 54 1.46 -9.91 0.53
CA GLY A 54 2.24 -8.80 0.00
C GLY A 54 1.81 -7.47 0.59
N ALA A 55 2.72 -6.51 0.54
CA ALA A 55 2.43 -5.16 1.00
C ALA A 55 3.14 -4.09 0.18
N VAL A 56 2.68 -2.86 0.35
CA VAL A 56 3.21 -1.65 -0.27
C VAL A 56 3.28 -0.56 0.77
N ILE A 57 4.43 0.11 0.86
CA ILE A 57 4.55 1.45 1.43
C ILE A 57 4.57 2.45 0.28
N ALA A 58 3.68 3.43 0.33
CA ALA A 58 3.63 4.56 -0.59
C ALA A 58 3.65 5.87 0.20
N PHE A 59 4.09 6.94 -0.45
CA PHE A 59 4.25 8.27 0.17
C PHE A 59 3.47 9.31 -0.63
N GLY A 60 2.91 10.30 0.07
CA GLY A 60 2.37 11.51 -0.52
C GLY A 60 3.46 12.29 -1.27
N SER A 61 3.06 13.16 -2.20
CA SER A 61 3.99 13.84 -3.10
C SER A 61 5.05 14.66 -2.35
N ASP A 62 4.65 15.42 -1.33
CA ASP A 62 5.53 16.29 -0.56
C ASP A 62 6.55 15.48 0.27
N VAL A 63 6.07 14.48 1.02
CA VAL A 63 6.96 13.59 1.78
C VAL A 63 7.89 12.80 0.86
N TRP A 64 7.43 12.36 -0.30
CA TRP A 64 8.29 11.72 -1.28
C TRP A 64 9.36 12.67 -1.81
N HIS A 65 9.00 13.91 -2.12
CA HIS A 65 9.95 14.94 -2.57
C HIS A 65 11.09 15.12 -1.58
N ASP A 66 10.77 15.24 -0.29
CA ASP A 66 11.78 15.38 0.75
C ASP A 66 12.60 14.10 0.94
N LEU A 67 11.95 12.93 0.92
CA LEU A 67 12.65 11.65 1.06
C LEU A 67 13.62 11.36 -0.09
N SER A 68 13.29 11.80 -1.30
CA SER A 68 14.08 11.58 -2.52
C SER A 68 15.01 12.73 -2.88
N ASN A 69 15.03 13.81 -2.10
CA ASN A 69 15.71 15.07 -2.44
C ASN A 69 15.29 15.59 -3.83
N GLY A 70 13.99 15.52 -4.14
CA GLY A 70 13.40 15.95 -5.40
C GLY A 70 13.73 15.07 -6.61
N GLN A 71 14.29 13.89 -6.41
CA GLN A 71 14.63 12.97 -7.50
C GLN A 71 13.49 11.99 -7.80
N GLY A 72 13.25 11.74 -9.08
CA GLY A 72 12.24 10.77 -9.55
C GLY A 72 10.80 11.31 -9.47
N ALA A 73 9.82 10.41 -9.64
CA ALA A 73 8.39 10.68 -9.51
C ALA A 73 7.87 11.97 -10.18
N LYS A 74 8.32 12.27 -11.41
CA LYS A 74 8.04 13.54 -12.13
C LYS A 74 6.55 13.89 -12.32
N ARG A 75 5.66 12.92 -12.13
CA ARG A 75 4.20 13.06 -12.27
C ARG A 75 3.45 12.93 -10.94
N ALA A 76 4.17 12.81 -9.81
CA ALA A 76 3.53 12.75 -8.51
C ALA A 76 2.99 14.13 -8.14
N GLU A 77 1.70 14.20 -7.88
CA GLU A 77 0.99 15.41 -7.47
C GLU A 77 0.02 15.06 -6.34
N THR A 78 -0.18 16.01 -5.44
CA THR A 78 -1.20 15.91 -4.40
C THR A 78 -2.58 15.90 -5.03
N PHE A 79 -3.44 14.95 -4.60
CA PHE A 79 -4.81 14.86 -5.11
C PHE A 79 -5.58 16.15 -4.77
N ARG A 80 -6.30 16.69 -5.76
CA ARG A 80 -7.08 17.93 -5.61
C ARG A 80 -8.54 17.64 -5.80
N THR A 81 -9.37 18.34 -5.04
CA THR A 81 -10.82 18.26 -5.15
C THR A 81 -11.27 18.49 -6.59
N THR A 82 -12.16 17.63 -7.09
CA THR A 82 -12.70 17.73 -8.46
C THR A 82 -14.22 17.58 -8.47
N GLY A 83 -14.84 17.80 -9.64
CA GLY A 83 -16.31 17.72 -9.78
C GLY A 83 -17.05 18.75 -8.94
N GLN A 84 -16.51 19.97 -8.80
CA GLN A 84 -17.07 21.04 -7.95
C GLN A 84 -17.25 20.65 -6.48
N GLY A 85 -16.39 19.77 -5.95
CA GLY A 85 -16.48 19.30 -4.56
C GLY A 85 -17.07 17.90 -4.40
N LEU A 86 -17.54 17.27 -5.49
CA LEU A 86 -18.09 15.93 -5.44
C LEU A 86 -17.04 14.88 -5.04
N ALA A 87 -15.79 15.06 -5.48
CA ALA A 87 -14.66 14.22 -5.07
C ALA A 87 -13.75 15.03 -4.13
N PRO A 88 -13.87 14.85 -2.80
CA PRO A 88 -13.10 15.60 -1.82
C PRO A 88 -11.63 15.17 -1.80
N ALA A 89 -10.72 16.09 -1.46
CA ALA A 89 -9.32 15.78 -1.24
C ALA A 89 -9.00 15.59 0.25
N THR A 90 -8.44 14.43 0.59
CA THR A 90 -8.07 14.01 1.95
C THR A 90 -6.62 13.53 1.99
N GLN A 91 -5.71 14.24 1.31
CA GLN A 91 -4.30 13.82 1.15
C GLN A 91 -3.65 13.45 2.48
N ARG A 92 -2.90 12.36 2.45
CA ARG A 92 -2.09 11.82 3.57
C ARG A 92 -0.63 11.72 3.15
N ASP A 93 0.24 11.60 4.13
CA ASP A 93 1.69 11.55 3.91
C ASP A 93 2.18 10.16 3.56
N MET A 94 1.49 9.13 4.05
CA MET A 94 1.89 7.75 3.90
C MET A 94 0.68 6.83 3.77
N LEU A 95 0.81 5.83 2.90
CA LEU A 95 -0.11 4.71 2.76
C LEU A 95 0.65 3.40 2.99
N ILE A 96 0.09 2.53 3.84
CA ILE A 96 0.51 1.14 3.97
C ILE A 96 -0.66 0.29 3.51
N HIS A 97 -0.45 -0.46 2.42
CA HIS A 97 -1.43 -1.40 1.89
C HIS A 97 -0.91 -2.82 2.07
N ILE A 98 -1.64 -3.65 2.82
CA ILE A 98 -1.31 -5.05 3.09
C ILE A 98 -2.43 -5.92 2.52
N GLN A 99 -2.10 -6.98 1.79
CA GLN A 99 -3.10 -7.90 1.26
C GLN A 99 -2.61 -9.34 1.23
N SER A 100 -3.54 -10.28 1.40
CA SER A 100 -3.27 -11.71 1.36
C SER A 100 -4.55 -12.55 1.29
N LEU A 101 -4.41 -13.87 1.35
CA LEU A 101 -5.49 -14.84 1.52
C LEU A 101 -5.89 -15.06 3.00
N ARG A 102 -5.15 -14.47 3.94
CA ARG A 102 -5.24 -14.71 5.39
C ARG A 102 -5.27 -13.41 6.19
N HIS A 103 -6.46 -13.05 6.68
CA HIS A 103 -6.66 -11.82 7.45
C HIS A 103 -5.83 -11.76 8.74
N ASP A 104 -5.64 -12.89 9.42
CA ASP A 104 -4.82 -12.99 10.62
C ASP A 104 -3.33 -12.66 10.35
N VAL A 105 -2.82 -13.06 9.19
CA VAL A 105 -1.46 -12.69 8.74
C VAL A 105 -1.39 -11.20 8.39
N ASN A 106 -2.41 -10.64 7.73
CA ASN A 106 -2.48 -9.19 7.47
C ASN A 106 -2.47 -8.39 8.77
N PHE A 107 -3.27 -8.80 9.75
CA PHE A 107 -3.36 -8.14 11.05
C PHE A 107 -2.03 -8.19 11.79
N THR A 108 -1.34 -9.33 11.75
CA THR A 108 0.01 -9.49 12.34
C THR A 108 1.00 -8.51 11.71
N LEU A 109 1.00 -8.36 10.38
CA LEU A 109 1.87 -7.40 9.70
C LEU A 109 1.46 -5.95 9.97
N ALA A 110 0.16 -5.65 10.11
CA ALA A 110 -0.32 -4.32 10.47
C ALA A 110 0.17 -3.90 11.87
N GLN A 111 0.11 -4.81 12.86
CA GLN A 111 0.70 -4.57 14.18
C GLN A 111 2.22 -4.34 14.10
N ALA A 112 2.92 -5.10 13.26
CA ALA A 112 4.35 -4.90 13.03
C ALA A 112 4.65 -3.55 12.38
N ALA A 113 3.77 -3.05 11.50
CA ALA A 113 3.88 -1.70 10.93
C ALA A 113 3.76 -0.64 12.04
N LEU A 114 2.73 -0.73 12.89
CA LEU A 114 2.56 0.21 14.01
C LEU A 114 3.78 0.19 14.96
N ALA A 115 4.35 -0.98 15.22
CA ALA A 115 5.56 -1.10 16.02
C ALA A 115 6.80 -0.51 15.31
N ALA A 116 6.93 -0.71 14.00
CA ALA A 116 8.06 -0.24 13.21
C ALA A 116 8.10 1.29 13.07
N PHE A 117 6.94 1.91 12.89
CA PHE A 117 6.84 3.37 12.74
C PHE A 117 6.61 4.09 14.08
N GLY A 118 6.02 3.42 15.08
CA GLY A 118 5.80 3.99 16.41
C GLY A 118 5.18 5.38 16.35
N ASN A 119 5.81 6.35 17.01
CA ASN A 119 5.35 7.74 17.05
C ASN A 119 5.76 8.56 15.82
N THR A 120 6.54 8.01 14.89
CA THR A 120 6.99 8.73 13.68
C THR A 120 5.83 9.03 12.73
N ILE A 121 4.78 8.23 12.76
CA ILE A 121 3.54 8.45 12.02
C ILE A 121 2.34 8.49 12.98
N ARG A 122 1.26 9.13 12.54
CA ARG A 122 -0.06 9.06 13.18
C ARG A 122 -1.05 8.51 12.18
N ILE A 123 -1.66 7.36 12.51
CA ILE A 123 -2.73 6.77 11.70
C ILE A 123 -3.94 7.69 11.76
N GLU A 124 -4.43 8.09 10.59
CA GLU A 124 -5.68 8.84 10.41
C GLU A 124 -6.84 7.90 10.14
N GLU A 125 -6.58 6.85 9.37
CA GLU A 125 -7.58 5.86 8.99
C GLU A 125 -6.95 4.47 8.88
N GLU A 126 -7.69 3.46 9.33
CA GLU A 126 -7.39 2.05 9.10
C GLU A 126 -8.66 1.35 8.61
N THR A 127 -8.61 0.80 7.40
CA THR A 127 -9.77 0.18 6.73
C THR A 127 -9.45 -1.27 6.38
N HIS A 128 -10.34 -2.18 6.75
CA HIS A 128 -10.20 -3.62 6.53
C HIS A 128 -11.11 -4.05 5.38
N GLY A 129 -10.51 -4.39 4.25
CA GLY A 129 -11.19 -4.88 3.06
C GLY A 129 -11.35 -6.41 3.08
N PHE A 130 -12.45 -6.87 2.49
CA PHE A 130 -12.69 -8.29 2.23
C PHE A 130 -13.27 -8.47 0.82
N ARG A 131 -12.93 -9.58 0.18
CA ARG A 131 -13.55 -10.02 -1.06
C ARG A 131 -14.91 -10.61 -0.75
N TRP A 132 -15.97 -10.02 -1.32
CA TRP A 132 -17.31 -10.55 -1.17
C TRP A 132 -17.56 -11.74 -2.09
N VAL A 133 -18.72 -12.36 -1.91
CA VAL A 133 -19.14 -13.55 -2.65
C VAL A 133 -19.06 -13.26 -4.16
N GLU A 134 -18.44 -14.19 -4.90
CA GLU A 134 -18.28 -14.10 -6.37
C GLU A 134 -17.54 -12.84 -6.87
N GLU A 135 -16.65 -12.27 -6.04
CA GLU A 135 -15.88 -11.07 -6.39
C GLU A 135 -16.75 -9.86 -6.72
N ARG A 136 -17.91 -9.76 -6.05
CA ARG A 136 -18.83 -8.66 -6.22
C ARG A 136 -18.48 -7.47 -5.34
N ASP A 137 -18.74 -6.27 -5.82
CA ASP A 137 -18.87 -5.10 -4.97
C ASP A 137 -20.20 -5.16 -4.17
N LEU A 138 -20.38 -4.33 -3.15
CA LEU A 138 -21.53 -4.41 -2.24
C LEU A 138 -22.89 -4.10 -2.89
N SER A 139 -22.92 -3.55 -4.10
CA SER A 139 -24.14 -3.38 -4.90
C SER A 139 -24.59 -4.67 -5.59
N GLY A 140 -23.72 -5.68 -5.64
CA GLY A 140 -24.01 -6.99 -6.25
C GLY A 140 -23.44 -7.17 -7.67
N PHE A 141 -22.69 -6.21 -8.20
CA PHE A 141 -22.03 -6.35 -9.50
C PHE A 141 -20.63 -6.93 -9.35
N ILE A 142 -20.17 -7.71 -10.33
CA ILE A 142 -18.81 -8.27 -10.34
C ILE A 142 -17.83 -7.12 -10.61
N ASP A 143 -16.82 -6.98 -9.76
CA ASP A 143 -15.81 -5.94 -9.90
C ASP A 143 -14.43 -6.55 -10.23
N GLY A 144 -13.73 -5.97 -11.21
CA GLY A 144 -12.42 -6.42 -11.67
C GLY A 144 -12.38 -7.26 -12.95
N THR A 145 -13.51 -7.43 -13.67
CA THR A 145 -13.56 -8.22 -14.94
C THR A 145 -12.59 -7.70 -16.00
N GLU A 146 -12.44 -6.37 -16.12
CA GLU A 146 -11.57 -5.72 -17.12
C GLU A 146 -10.15 -5.42 -16.60
N ASN A 147 -9.79 -5.93 -15.42
CA ASN A 147 -8.44 -5.69 -14.89
C ASN A 147 -7.36 -6.41 -15.72
N PRO A 148 -6.17 -5.79 -15.90
CA PRO A 148 -5.03 -6.46 -16.51
C PRO A 148 -4.72 -7.79 -15.81
N GLN A 149 -4.43 -8.82 -16.60
CA GLN A 149 -4.18 -10.19 -16.14
C GLN A 149 -2.73 -10.59 -16.43
N GLY A 150 -2.12 -11.36 -15.52
CA GLY A 150 -0.78 -11.93 -15.72
C GLY A 150 0.27 -10.91 -16.15
N GLU A 151 0.95 -11.18 -17.27
CA GLU A 151 2.07 -10.36 -17.79
C GLU A 151 1.69 -8.93 -18.21
N GLN A 152 0.40 -8.61 -18.36
CA GLN A 152 -0.04 -7.23 -18.63
C GLN A 152 0.05 -6.34 -17.38
N ARG A 153 0.03 -6.92 -16.18
CA ARG A 153 0.01 -6.15 -14.93
C ARG A 153 1.30 -5.35 -14.72
N PRO A 154 2.50 -5.94 -14.88
CA PRO A 154 3.73 -5.17 -14.82
C PRO A 154 3.79 -4.05 -15.87
N GLU A 155 3.29 -4.28 -17.09
CA GLU A 155 3.29 -3.28 -18.17
C GLU A 155 2.48 -2.03 -17.80
N VAL A 156 1.37 -2.21 -17.08
CA VAL A 156 0.49 -1.11 -16.66
C VAL A 156 0.95 -0.47 -15.35
N ALA A 157 1.40 -1.26 -14.37
CA ALA A 157 1.60 -0.81 -13.00
C ALA A 157 3.06 -0.50 -12.62
N VAL A 158 4.05 -1.03 -13.34
CA VAL A 158 5.46 -0.90 -12.96
C VAL A 158 6.16 0.09 -13.90
N ILE A 159 6.83 1.09 -13.32
CA ILE A 159 7.62 2.05 -14.10
C ILE A 159 8.74 1.30 -14.83
N GLY A 160 8.68 1.29 -16.16
CA GLY A 160 9.72 0.73 -17.02
C GLY A 160 11.06 1.46 -16.88
N ARG A 161 12.13 0.83 -17.38
CA ARG A 161 13.43 1.50 -17.51
C ARG A 161 13.39 2.42 -18.73
N TRP A 162 13.76 3.68 -18.55
CA TRP A 162 14.03 4.64 -19.63
C TRP A 162 15.52 4.62 -19.96
#